data_AF-A0ABD3TXF4-F1
#
_entry.id   AF-A0ABD3TXF4-F1
#
_cell.length_a   1.000
_cell.length_b   1.000
_cell.length_c   1.000
_cell.angle_alpha   90.00
_cell.angle_beta   90.00
_cell.angle_gamma   90.00
#
_symmetry.space_group_name_H-M   'P 1'
#
loop_
_entity.id
_entity.type
_entity.pdbx_description
1 polymer ?
#
loop_
_entity_poly.entity_id
_entity_poly.type
_entity_poly.pdbx_seq_one_letter_code
_entity_poly.pdbx_strand_id
1 'polypeptide(L)'
;MYARGTIRSNRRGYPVQHLNKRDIRVQEEFKTVQRGEVTACIWMDKKHIYTLSTAEDPEAIEKTVQRKNKNGQVKEIRAPSIVPEYNNMKGVDMADQLRIQYSTYRSAKKWWLYLFWFLFDIAVTNGFIIRIRTS
;
A
#
# COMPACT_ATOMS: atom_id res chain seq x y z
N MET A 1 3.59 16.43 -8.11
CA MET A 1 2.78 15.44 -7.35
C MET A 1 3.47 14.10 -7.45
N TYR A 2 3.72 13.45 -6.32
CA TYR A 2 4.39 12.16 -6.25
C TYR A 2 3.36 11.03 -6.17
N ALA A 3 3.61 9.93 -6.87
CA ALA A 3 2.71 8.78 -6.89
C ALA A 3 3.51 7.50 -6.60
N ARG A 4 2.91 6.60 -5.83
CA ARG A 4 3.43 5.25 -5.54
C ARG A 4 2.28 4.26 -5.64
N GLY A 5 2.52 3.09 -6.20
CA GLY A 5 1.46 2.10 -6.33
C GLY A 5 1.94 0.72 -6.77
N THR A 6 1.09 -0.27 -6.54
CA THR A 6 1.23 -1.60 -7.11
C THR A 6 0.63 -1.63 -8.51
N ILE A 7 1.23 -2.40 -9.40
CA ILE A 7 0.80 -2.56 -10.79
C ILE A 7 0.66 -4.05 -11.12
N ARG A 8 -0.23 -4.39 -12.06
CA ARG A 8 -0.31 -5.75 -12.60
C ARG A 8 0.82 -5.99 -13.59
N SER A 9 1.42 -7.17 -13.56
CA SER A 9 2.50 -7.57 -14.49
C SER A 9 2.14 -7.40 -15.97
N ASN A 10 0.86 -7.58 -16.31
CA ASN A 10 0.38 -7.54 -17.70
C ASN A 10 -0.05 -6.13 -18.14
N ARG A 11 0.22 -5.09 -17.34
CA ARG A 11 -0.16 -3.71 -17.67
C ARG A 11 0.76 -3.17 -18.76
N ARG A 12 0.16 -2.64 -19.84
CA ARG A 12 0.88 -1.97 -20.92
C ARG A 12 1.73 -0.82 -20.36
N GLY A 13 3.00 -0.75 -20.78
CA GLY A 13 3.96 0.26 -20.35
C GLY A 13 4.84 -0.15 -19.17
N TYR A 14 4.56 -1.27 -18.50
CA TYR A 14 5.49 -1.81 -17.51
C TYR A 14 6.67 -2.51 -18.20
N PRO A 15 7.93 -2.28 -17.78
CA PRO A 15 9.13 -2.76 -18.49
C PRO A 15 9.41 -4.25 -18.19
N VAL A 16 8.48 -5.14 -18.54
CA VAL A 16 8.57 -6.59 -18.34
C VAL A 16 9.79 -7.24 -18.99
N GLN A 17 10.33 -6.63 -20.03
CA GLN A 17 11.55 -7.10 -20.72
C GLN A 17 12.78 -6.98 -19.82
N HIS A 18 12.84 -5.93 -18.99
CA HIS A 18 13.96 -5.69 -18.08
C HIS A 18 13.68 -6.21 -16.65
N LEU A 19 12.39 -6.30 -16.28
CA LEU A 19 11.90 -6.76 -14.98
C LEU A 19 11.20 -8.12 -15.12
N ASN A 20 11.98 -9.16 -15.42
CA ASN A 20 11.46 -10.50 -15.62
C ASN A 20 11.36 -11.27 -14.29
N LYS A 21 10.19 -11.88 -14.03
CA LYS A 21 9.98 -12.75 -12.88
C LYS A 21 10.93 -13.96 -12.81
N ARG A 22 11.54 -14.34 -13.94
CA ARG A 22 12.50 -15.45 -14.00
C ARG A 22 13.84 -15.11 -13.36
N ASP A 23 14.17 -13.82 -13.29
CA ASP A 23 15.43 -13.30 -12.73
C ASP A 23 15.36 -13.22 -11.21
N ILE A 24 14.15 -13.14 -10.66
CA ILE A 24 13.90 -13.01 -9.21
C ILE A 24 13.21 -14.27 -8.73
N ARG A 25 13.96 -15.16 -8.08
CA ARG A 25 13.44 -16.46 -7.64
C ARG A 25 13.55 -16.65 -6.13
N VAL A 26 14.51 -15.97 -5.51
CA VAL A 26 14.72 -16.06 -4.06
C VAL A 26 13.86 -15.00 -3.38
N GLN A 27 13.35 -15.35 -2.20
CA GLN A 27 12.64 -14.40 -1.36
C GLN A 27 13.57 -13.24 -0.97
N GLU A 28 13.02 -12.03 -0.86
CA GLU A 28 13.75 -10.79 -0.54
C GLU A 28 14.54 -10.17 -1.72
N GLU A 29 14.69 -10.89 -2.84
CA GLU A 29 15.29 -10.33 -4.06
C GLU A 29 14.36 -9.30 -4.72
N PHE A 30 14.94 -8.20 -5.17
CA PHE A 30 14.27 -7.20 -6.00
C PHE A 30 15.16 -6.75 -7.16
N LYS A 31 14.51 -6.21 -8.19
CA LYS A 31 15.16 -5.53 -9.30
C LYS A 31 14.40 -4.25 -9.59
N THR A 32 15.12 -3.19 -9.89
CA THR A 32 14.57 -1.89 -10.24
C THR A 32 15.06 -1.45 -11.61
N VAL A 33 14.21 -0.71 -12.31
CA VAL A 33 14.52 -0.06 -13.58
C VAL A 33 13.91 1.33 -13.53
N GLN A 34 14.73 2.33 -13.83
CA GLN A 34 14.29 3.71 -13.87
C GLN A 34 14.22 4.22 -15.30
N ARG A 35 13.17 4.97 -15.61
CA ARG A 35 13.03 5.71 -16.87
C ARG A 35 12.55 7.13 -16.56
N GLY A 36 13.47 8.10 -16.65
CA GLY A 36 13.20 9.47 -16.23
C GLY A 36 12.89 9.52 -14.74
N GLU A 37 11.79 10.17 -14.37
CA GLU A 37 11.34 10.29 -12.98
C GLU A 37 10.57 9.06 -12.46
N VAL A 38 10.33 8.04 -13.30
CA VAL A 38 9.56 6.86 -12.91
C VAL A 38 10.47 5.67 -12.65
N THR A 39 10.36 5.09 -11.47
CA THR A 39 11.05 3.86 -11.07
C THR A 39 10.06 2.71 -11.02
N ALA A 40 10.34 1.66 -11.78
CA ALA A 40 9.65 0.39 -11.76
C ALA A 40 10.43 -0.63 -10.94
N CYS A 41 9.74 -1.42 -10.13
CA CYS A 41 10.37 -2.45 -9.31
C CYS A 41 9.57 -3.75 -9.35
N ILE A 42 10.28 -4.87 -9.38
CA ILE A 42 9.76 -6.21 -9.08
C ILE A 42 10.46 -6.73 -7.83
N TRP A 43 9.68 -7.23 -6.86
CA TRP A 43 10.19 -7.78 -5.60
C TRP A 43 9.51 -9.11 -5.29
N MET A 44 10.28 -10.07 -4.78
CA MET A 44 9.78 -11.39 -4.40
C MET A 44 9.57 -11.49 -2.89
N ASP A 45 8.31 -11.37 -2.48
CA ASP A 45 7.90 -11.73 -1.12
C ASP A 45 7.47 -13.21 -1.07
N LYS A 46 6.17 -13.51 -0.86
CA LYS A 46 5.60 -14.84 -1.12
C LYS A 46 5.28 -15.05 -2.60
N LYS A 47 5.06 -13.95 -3.31
CA LYS A 47 4.77 -13.86 -4.75
C LYS A 47 5.45 -12.61 -5.28
N HIS A 48 5.65 -12.54 -6.59
CA HIS A 48 6.16 -11.34 -7.25
C HIS A 48 5.18 -10.17 -7.07
N ILE A 49 5.69 -9.07 -6.53
CA ILE A 49 5.00 -7.80 -6.40
C ILE A 49 5.65 -6.83 -7.39
N TYR A 50 4.82 -6.17 -8.19
CA TYR A 50 5.26 -5.19 -9.17
C TYR A 50 4.79 -3.81 -8.72
N THR A 51 5.67 -2.83 -8.75
CA THR A 51 5.39 -1.48 -8.27
C THR A 51 5.94 -0.41 -9.22
N LEU A 52 5.34 0.78 -9.14
CA LEU A 52 5.77 1.99 -9.81
C LEU A 52 5.76 3.16 -8.82
N SER A 53 6.80 3.99 -8.86
CA SER A 53 6.93 5.21 -8.06
C SER A 53 7.53 6.33 -8.89
N THR A 54 7.07 7.56 -8.68
CA THR A 54 7.72 8.79 -9.19
C THR A 54 8.54 9.51 -8.13
N ALA A 55 8.69 8.89 -6.97
CA ALA A 55 9.09 9.54 -5.73
C ALA A 55 10.23 8.79 -5.04
N GLU A 56 10.91 7.94 -5.80
CA GLU A 56 11.98 7.08 -5.34
C GLU A 56 13.32 7.72 -5.62
N ASP A 57 14.19 7.72 -4.62
CA ASP A 57 15.56 8.16 -4.76
C ASP A 57 16.39 7.04 -5.42
N PRO A 58 17.08 7.30 -6.54
CA PRO A 58 17.95 6.32 -7.19
C PRO A 58 19.11 5.82 -6.31
N GLU A 59 19.50 6.56 -5.28
CA GLU A 59 20.60 6.18 -4.38
C GLU A 59 20.14 5.32 -3.20
N ALA A 60 18.87 5.43 -2.80
CA ALA A 60 18.31 4.77 -1.62
C ALA A 60 17.28 3.69 -1.98
N ILE A 61 17.63 2.82 -2.93
CA ILE A 61 16.72 1.80 -3.49
C ILE A 61 16.38 0.69 -2.47
N GLU A 62 17.22 0.47 -1.47
CA GLU A 62 17.08 -0.63 -0.53
C GLU A 62 16.72 -0.16 0.88
N LYS A 63 15.73 -0.82 1.50
CA LYS A 63 15.36 -0.63 2.90
C LYS A 63 15.08 -1.97 3.59
N THR A 64 15.30 -2.00 4.90
CA THR A 64 14.88 -3.11 5.73
C THR A 64 13.45 -2.90 6.20
N VAL A 65 12.59 -3.91 6.06
CA VAL A 65 11.22 -3.88 6.58
C VAL A 65 10.99 -4.98 7.60
N GLN A 66 10.22 -4.65 8.64
CA GLN A 66 9.81 -5.62 9.64
C GLN A 66 8.63 -6.43 9.14
N ARG A 67 8.79 -7.75 9.13
CA ARG A 67 7.76 -8.70 8.71
C ARG A 67 7.38 -9.61 9.87
N LYS A 68 6.09 -9.64 10.18
CA LYS A 68 5.53 -10.61 11.12
C LYS A 68 5.29 -11.95 10.41
N ASN A 69 5.92 -13.02 10.88
CA ASN A 69 5.66 -14.39 10.45
C ASN A 69 4.34 -14.90 11.03
N LYS A 70 3.85 -16.02 10.49
CA LYS A 70 2.62 -16.68 10.97
C LYS A 70 2.67 -17.02 12.46
N ASN A 71 3.87 -17.28 12.99
CA ASN A 71 4.12 -17.62 14.39
C ASN A 71 4.23 -16.38 15.30
N GLY A 72 3.93 -15.19 14.79
CA GLY A 72 3.98 -13.93 15.55
C GLY A 72 5.37 -13.30 15.66
N GLN A 73 6.44 -14.03 15.32
CA GLN A 73 7.81 -13.52 15.30
C GLN A 73 8.01 -12.46 14.23
N VAL A 74 8.72 -11.38 14.57
CA VAL A 74 9.08 -10.30 13.65
C VAL A 74 10.48 -10.59 13.10
N LYS A 75 10.61 -10.67 11.78
CA LYS A 75 11.88 -10.81 11.07
C LYS A 75 12.13 -9.56 10.24
N GLU A 76 13.36 -9.09 10.24
CA GLU A 76 13.83 -8.07 9.31
C GLU A 76 14.16 -8.70 7.96
N ILE A 77 13.62 -8.12 6.90
CA ILE A 77 13.80 -8.59 5.53
C ILE A 77 14.22 -7.44 4.62
N ARG A 78 15.00 -7.76 3.59
CA ARG A 78 15.40 -6.78 2.58
C ARG A 78 14.23 -6.54 1.62
N ALA A 79 13.94 -5.26 1.39
CA ALA A 79 12.89 -4.84 0.47
C ALA A 79 13.31 -3.57 -0.27
N PRO A 80 12.74 -3.33 -1.46
CA PRO A 80 12.94 -2.05 -2.11
C PRO A 80 12.24 -0.95 -1.31
N SER A 81 12.84 0.24 -1.29
CA SER A 81 12.37 1.42 -0.56
C SER A 81 10.92 1.79 -0.85
N ILE A 82 10.40 1.47 -2.03
CA ILE A 82 8.98 1.66 -2.36
C ILE A 82 7.99 0.87 -1.48
N VAL A 83 8.41 -0.27 -0.91
CA VAL A 83 7.54 -1.18 -0.15
C VAL A 83 7.13 -0.62 1.22
N PRO A 84 8.04 -0.17 2.10
CA PRO A 84 7.66 0.47 3.36
C PRO A 84 6.76 1.69 3.13
N GLU A 85 7.08 2.50 2.13
CA GLU A 85 6.37 3.72 1.78
C GLU A 85 4.95 3.40 1.30
N TYR A 86 4.81 2.38 0.44
CA TYR A 86 3.51 1.89 0.01
C TYR A 86 2.69 1.33 1.18
N ASN A 87 3.32 0.63 2.12
CA ASN A 87 2.62 0.13 3.31
C ASN A 87 2.07 1.27 4.18
N ASN A 88 2.72 2.43 4.20
CA ASN A 88 2.22 3.62 4.89
C ASN A 88 0.98 4.23 4.19
N MET A 89 0.74 3.92 2.91
CA MET A 89 -0.44 4.37 2.16
C MET A 89 -1.72 3.57 2.48
N LYS A 90 -1.64 2.55 3.35
CA LYS A 90 -2.79 1.73 3.80
C LYS A 90 -3.79 2.47 4.70
N GLY A 91 -3.70 3.79 4.82
CA GLY A 91 -4.62 4.59 5.64
C GLY A 91 -6.09 4.43 5.23
N VAL A 92 -6.37 4.26 3.94
CA VAL A 92 -7.76 4.03 3.45
C VAL A 92 -8.27 2.66 3.89
N ASP A 93 -7.47 1.61 3.72
CA ASP A 93 -7.83 0.25 4.15
C ASP A 93 -8.03 0.17 5.66
N MET A 94 -7.20 0.88 6.45
CA MET A 94 -7.34 0.95 7.90
C MET A 94 -8.61 1.69 8.31
N ALA A 95 -8.93 2.80 7.64
CA ALA A 95 -10.17 3.53 7.89
C ALA A 95 -11.40 2.68 7.53
N ASP A 96 -11.36 1.93 6.43
CA ASP A 96 -12.44 1.03 6.04
C ASP A 96 -12.58 -0.17 7.00
N GLN A 97 -11.46 -0.72 7.50
CA GLN A 97 -11.48 -1.76 8.54
C GLN A 97 -12.11 -1.27 9.85
N LEU A 98 -11.71 -0.07 10.33
CA LEU A 98 -12.31 0.55 11.51
C LEU A 98 -13.80 0.80 11.29
N ARG A 99 -14.18 1.26 10.09
CA ARG A 99 -15.58 1.46 9.73
C ARG A 99 -16.36 0.16 9.75
N ILE A 100 -15.83 -0.94 9.23
CA ILE A 100 -16.50 -2.26 9.29
C ILE A 100 -16.62 -2.74 10.74
N GLN A 101 -15.57 -2.57 11.55
CA GLN A 101 -15.52 -3.03 12.93
C GLN A 101 -16.46 -2.26 13.87
N TYR A 102 -16.59 -0.95 13.66
CA TYR A 102 -17.44 -0.06 14.47
C TYR A 102 -18.72 0.36 13.76
N SER A 103 -19.09 -0.32 12.67
CA SER A 103 -20.24 0.10 11.87
C SER A 103 -21.51 0.06 12.73
N THR A 104 -22.16 1.21 12.91
CA THR A 104 -23.52 1.29 13.44
C THR A 104 -24.55 0.92 12.36
N TYR A 105 -24.23 -0.11 11.57
CA TYR A 105 -25.03 -0.55 10.44
C TYR A 105 -26.43 -0.90 10.90
N ARG A 106 -27.41 -0.10 10.47
CA ARG A 106 -28.83 -0.40 10.61
C ARG A 106 -29.34 -0.76 9.23
N SER A 107 -29.88 -1.97 9.09
CA SER A 107 -30.51 -2.40 7.84
C SER A 107 -31.66 -1.44 7.51
N ALA A 108 -31.61 -0.82 6.33
CA ALA A 108 -32.58 0.17 5.89
C ALA A 108 -33.13 -0.23 4.51
N LYS A 109 -34.45 -0.15 4.33
CA LYS A 109 -35.11 -0.51 3.06
C LYS A 109 -34.79 0.46 1.91
N LYS A 110 -34.24 1.65 2.21
CA LYS A 110 -33.95 2.70 1.23
C LYS A 110 -32.45 2.95 1.15
N TRP A 111 -31.89 2.89 -0.06
CA TRP A 111 -30.45 2.95 -0.28
C TRP A 111 -29.80 4.27 0.19
N TRP A 112 -30.52 5.39 0.12
CA TRP A 112 -30.01 6.72 0.51
C TRP A 112 -29.72 6.82 2.02
N LEU A 113 -30.38 6.02 2.85
CA LEU A 113 -30.09 5.98 4.29
C LEU A 113 -28.68 5.44 4.55
N TYR A 114 -28.18 4.52 3.72
CA TYR A 114 -26.78 4.06 3.82
C TYR A 114 -25.78 5.18 3.53
N LEU A 115 -26.08 6.06 2.57
CA LEU A 115 -25.26 7.22 2.28
C LEU A 115 -25.27 8.23 3.43
N PHE A 116 -26.45 8.46 4.03
CA PHE A 116 -26.58 9.35 5.20
C PHE A 116 -25.74 8.86 6.39
N TRP A 117 -25.86 7.58 6.76
CA TRP A 117 -25.08 7.01 7.86
C TRP A 117 -23.58 7.03 7.57
N PHE A 118 -23.18 6.77 6.31
CA PHE A 118 -21.78 6.88 5.90
C PHE A 118 -21.21 8.29 6.10
N LEU A 119 -21.94 9.32 5.66
CA LEU A 119 -21.51 10.71 5.81
C LEU A 119 -21.48 11.13 7.29
N PHE A 120 -22.46 10.66 8.08
CA PHE A 120 -22.52 10.92 9.51
C PHE A 120 -21.31 10.33 10.24
N ASP A 121 -20.95 9.07 9.97
CA ASP A 121 -19.79 8.40 10.57
C ASP A 121 -18.47 9.11 10.23
N ILE A 122 -18.32 9.56 8.97
CA ILE A 122 -17.15 10.35 8.55
C ILE A 122 -17.10 11.69 9.30
N ALA A 123 -18.23 12.39 9.42
CA ALA A 123 -18.29 13.69 10.11
C ALA A 123 -17.92 13.55 11.60
N VAL A 124 -18.45 12.55 12.29
CA VAL A 124 -18.14 12.27 13.70
C VAL A 124 -16.66 11.91 13.87
N THR A 125 -16.12 11.02 13.02
CA THR A 125 -14.72 10.60 13.07
C THR A 125 -13.77 11.79 12.84
N ASN A 126 -14.06 12.62 11.83
CA ASN A 126 -13.27 13.81 11.54
C ASN A 126 -13.35 14.84 12.67
N GLY A 127 -14.54 15.06 13.24
CA GLY A 127 -14.72 15.95 14.40
C GLY A 127 -13.92 15.50 15.61
N PHE A 128 -13.89 14.19 15.89
CA PHE A 128 -13.09 13.60 16.96
C PHE A 128 -11.58 13.77 16.72
N ILE A 129 -11.11 13.52 15.48
CA ILE A 129 -9.70 13.72 15.10
C ILE A 129 -9.28 15.18 15.28
N ILE A 130 -10.11 16.14 14.86
CA ILE A 130 -9.83 17.58 15.02
C ILE A 130 -9.75 17.93 16.51
N ARG A 131 -10.68 17.43 17.32
CA ARG A 131 -10.70 17.66 18.78
C ARG A 131 -9.41 17.18 19.45
N ILE A 132 -8.95 15.98 19.10
CA ILE A 132 -7.72 15.40 19.67
C ILE A 132 -6.46 16.12 19.20
N ARG A 133 -6.41 16.60 17.95
CA ARG A 133 -5.24 17.32 17.42
C ARG A 133 -5.07 18.74 17.99
N THR A 134 -6.11 19.31 18.58
CA THR A 134 -6.12 20.69 19.09
C THR A 134 -5.92 20.78 20.61
N SER A 135 -5.88 19.64 21.31
CA SER A 135 -5.54 19.53 22.74
C SER A 135 -4.11 19.06 22.91
#